data_AF-M3AMU1-F1
#
_entry.id   AF-M3AMU1-F1
#
_cell.length_a   1.000
_cell.length_b   1.000
_cell.length_c   1.000
_cell.angle_alpha   90.00
_cell.angle_beta   90.00
_cell.angle_gamma   90.00
#
_symmetry.space_group_name_H-M   'P 1'
#
loop_
_entity.id
_entity.type
_entity.pdbx_description
1 polymer ?
#
loop_
_entity_poly.entity_id
_entity_poly.type
_entity_poly.pdbx_seq_one_letter_code
_entity_poly.pdbx_strand_id
1 'polypeptide(L)'
;MAKRERAGSMSDGARSPDLPEEEEAHTPKYVELAEPEQAPAKAMQCLLPPHKPLSFAAYNDYEAHYYQSHTNRCRECQKNLPTPHFLELHLSENHDPIVAAKRDRGEKTFACFVEGCEKVCSEWQKRRSHLVDRHGFPRNYDFFIVNNGIDGRRSMLRPGVDAQGHRK
;
A
#
# COMPACT_ATOMS: atom_id res chain seq x y z
N MET A 1 -75.62 -37.28 -13.11
CA MET A 1 -76.18 -38.65 -12.92
C MET A 1 -74.99 -39.53 -12.55
N ALA A 2 -74.66 -39.63 -11.26
CA ALA A 2 -75.20 -40.60 -10.31
C ALA A 2 -74.73 -42.05 -10.60
N LYS A 3 -74.00 -42.60 -9.62
CA LYS A 3 -73.84 -44.03 -9.28
C LYS A 3 -72.78 -44.82 -10.10
N ARG A 4 -71.94 -45.72 -9.55
CA ARG A 4 -71.78 -46.31 -8.20
C ARG A 4 -70.63 -47.35 -8.25
N GLU A 5 -69.87 -47.48 -7.16
CA GLU A 5 -69.46 -48.70 -6.40
C GLU A 5 -68.65 -49.79 -7.15
N ARG A 6 -67.42 -50.19 -6.75
CA ARG A 6 -66.89 -50.84 -5.51
C ARG A 6 -67.17 -52.35 -5.39
N ALA A 7 -66.08 -53.11 -5.17
CA ALA A 7 -65.88 -54.38 -4.42
C ALA A 7 -64.99 -55.36 -5.23
N GLY A 8 -64.08 -56.18 -4.69
CA GLY A 8 -63.67 -56.52 -3.32
C GLY A 8 -62.71 -57.75 -3.31
N SER A 9 -62.13 -58.05 -2.14
CA SER A 9 -61.62 -59.33 -1.59
C SER A 9 -60.52 -60.15 -2.31
N MET A 10 -59.35 -60.40 -1.68
CA MET A 10 -58.94 -61.55 -0.79
C MET A 10 -58.81 -62.90 -1.54
N SER A 11 -57.80 -63.79 -1.38
CA SER A 11 -56.72 -64.05 -0.41
C SER A 11 -55.73 -65.14 -0.95
N ASP A 12 -54.71 -65.48 -0.13
CA ASP A 12 -53.82 -66.67 -0.11
C ASP A 12 -52.68 -66.76 -1.17
N GLY A 13 -51.41 -67.07 -0.88
CA GLY A 13 -50.74 -67.57 0.32
C GLY A 13 -50.05 -68.92 0.07
N ALA A 14 -48.82 -68.96 -0.48
CA ALA A 14 -47.86 -70.08 -0.28
C ALA A 14 -46.41 -69.81 -0.81
N ARG A 15 -45.48 -69.72 0.15
CA ARG A 15 -44.17 -70.41 0.27
C ARG A 15 -43.00 -70.17 -0.73
N SER A 16 -41.97 -69.50 -0.19
CA SER A 16 -40.54 -69.31 -0.58
C SER A 16 -39.74 -70.62 -0.83
N PRO A 17 -38.44 -70.62 -1.27
CA PRO A 17 -37.42 -69.55 -1.33
C PRO A 17 -36.67 -69.46 -2.70
N ASP A 18 -35.86 -68.44 -2.99
CA ASP A 18 -34.39 -68.46 -2.82
C ASP A 18 -33.82 -67.03 -3.01
N LEU A 19 -32.86 -66.65 -2.15
CA LEU A 19 -31.94 -65.49 -2.23
C LEU A 19 -30.69 -65.89 -3.04
N PRO A 20 -29.90 -64.99 -3.66
CA PRO A 20 -29.06 -63.96 -2.99
C PRO A 20 -29.33 -62.53 -3.49
N GLU A 21 -29.26 -61.50 -2.63
CA GLU A 21 -28.13 -60.55 -2.50
C GLU A 21 -27.77 -59.89 -3.84
N GLU A 22 -27.87 -58.57 -4.02
CA GLU A 22 -26.93 -57.58 -3.50
C GLU A 22 -27.58 -56.19 -3.37
N GLU A 23 -27.63 -55.64 -2.15
CA GLU A 23 -27.74 -54.19 -1.93
C GLU A 23 -26.34 -53.58 -2.17
N GLU A 24 -26.11 -52.98 -3.33
CA GLU A 24 -25.02 -52.02 -3.46
C GLU A 24 -25.45 -50.70 -2.81
N ALA A 25 -25.26 -50.65 -1.49
CA ALA A 25 -25.19 -49.39 -0.75
C ALA A 25 -24.01 -48.58 -1.33
N HIS A 26 -24.32 -47.55 -2.10
CA HIS A 26 -23.36 -46.63 -2.69
C HIS A 26 -22.63 -45.87 -1.57
N THR A 27 -21.55 -46.45 -1.05
CA THR A 27 -20.67 -45.78 -0.08
C THR A 27 -19.98 -44.62 -0.81
N PRO A 28 -20.22 -43.36 -0.45
CA PRO A 28 -19.41 -42.27 -0.98
C PRO A 28 -17.97 -42.49 -0.51
N LYS A 29 -17.05 -42.70 -1.47
CA LYS A 29 -15.62 -42.54 -1.25
C LYS A 29 -15.37 -41.07 -0.91
N TYR A 30 -15.48 -40.72 0.36
CA TYR A 30 -14.95 -39.46 0.85
C TYR A 30 -13.43 -39.54 0.69
N VAL A 31 -12.90 -38.73 -0.22
CA VAL A 31 -11.48 -38.43 -0.28
C VAL A 31 -11.21 -37.53 0.91
N GLU A 32 -10.53 -38.07 1.92
CA GLU A 32 -9.93 -37.28 2.98
C GLU A 32 -8.85 -36.41 2.32
N LEU A 33 -9.17 -35.13 2.11
CA LEU A 33 -8.20 -34.15 1.67
C LEU A 33 -7.16 -34.05 2.79
N ALA A 34 -5.98 -34.63 2.55
CA ALA A 34 -4.82 -34.41 3.39
C ALA A 34 -4.71 -32.91 3.67
N GLU A 35 -4.55 -32.54 4.95
CA GLU A 35 -4.23 -31.18 5.34
C GLU A 35 -3.09 -30.71 4.44
N PRO A 36 -3.21 -29.54 3.78
CA PRO A 36 -2.16 -29.10 2.89
C PRO A 36 -0.89 -28.98 3.74
N GLU A 37 0.07 -29.88 3.50
CA GLU A 37 1.45 -29.66 3.90
C GLU A 37 1.76 -28.25 3.44
N GLN A 38 1.93 -27.35 4.40
CA GLN A 38 2.05 -25.92 4.16
C GLN A 38 3.20 -25.73 3.17
N ALA A 39 2.85 -25.53 1.89
CA ALA A 39 3.79 -25.10 0.89
C ALA A 39 4.53 -23.90 1.51
N PRO A 40 5.88 -23.84 1.45
CA PRO A 40 6.61 -22.78 2.11
C PRO A 40 5.98 -21.47 1.67
N ALA A 41 5.43 -20.72 2.63
CA ALA A 41 4.67 -19.52 2.36
C ALA A 41 5.51 -18.66 1.41
N LYS A 42 4.98 -18.42 0.20
CA LYS A 42 5.72 -17.73 -0.86
C LYS A 42 6.12 -16.36 -0.30
N ALA A 43 7.42 -16.19 -0.03
CA ALA A 43 7.93 -14.98 0.59
C ALA A 43 7.52 -13.78 -0.28
N MET A 44 6.94 -12.75 0.35
CA MET A 44 6.56 -11.53 -0.35
C MET A 44 7.83 -10.81 -0.75
N GLN A 45 8.02 -10.56 -2.04
CA GLN A 45 9.26 -9.98 -2.57
C GLN A 45 9.00 -8.63 -3.23
N CYS A 46 9.85 -7.65 -2.92
CA CYS A 46 9.91 -6.41 -3.67
C CYS A 46 11.09 -6.45 -4.66
N LEU A 47 10.77 -6.39 -5.96
CA LEU A 47 11.72 -6.41 -7.08
C LEU A 47 11.87 -5.03 -7.76
N LEU A 48 11.23 -3.99 -7.21
CA LEU A 48 11.22 -2.66 -7.81
C LEU A 48 12.56 -1.94 -7.54
N PRO A 49 13.17 -1.30 -8.56
CA PRO A 49 14.28 -0.37 -8.35
C PRO A 49 13.88 0.71 -7.32
N PRO A 50 14.79 1.19 -6.44
CA PRO A 50 16.25 1.23 -6.61
C PRO A 50 17.04 0.17 -5.82
N HIS A 51 16.39 -0.69 -5.05
CA HIS A 51 17.09 -1.66 -4.20
C HIS A 51 17.12 -3.05 -4.84
N LYS A 52 18.01 -3.91 -4.33
CA LYS A 52 18.04 -5.33 -4.70
C LYS A 52 16.76 -6.03 -4.19
N PRO A 53 16.39 -7.20 -4.76
CA PRO A 53 15.26 -7.98 -4.27
C PRO A 53 15.23 -8.12 -2.75
N LEU A 54 14.19 -7.59 -2.11
CA LEU A 54 13.96 -7.70 -0.67
C LEU A 54 12.83 -8.70 -0.42
N SER A 55 13.03 -9.63 0.52
CA SER A 55 12.03 -10.61 0.93
C SER A 55 11.47 -10.24 2.31
N PHE A 56 10.16 -10.33 2.46
CA PHE A 56 9.43 -10.02 3.68
C PHE A 56 8.65 -11.26 4.16
N ALA A 57 8.60 -11.45 5.48
CA ALA A 57 7.89 -12.56 6.10
C ALA A 57 6.39 -12.29 6.24
N ALA A 58 6.00 -11.03 6.47
CA ALA A 58 4.62 -10.61 6.62
C ALA A 58 4.21 -9.62 5.51
N TYR A 59 2.90 -9.63 5.18
CA TYR A 59 2.31 -8.68 4.23
C TYR A 59 2.49 -7.21 4.68
N ASN A 60 2.25 -6.95 5.97
CA ASN A 60 2.34 -5.60 6.54
C ASN A 60 3.75 -5.00 6.39
N ASP A 61 4.80 -5.82 6.50
CA ASP A 61 6.18 -5.35 6.34
C ASP A 61 6.46 -4.94 4.89
N TYR A 62 5.94 -5.71 3.93
CA TYR A 62 6.02 -5.40 2.51
C TYR A 62 5.24 -4.12 2.16
N GLU A 63 4.03 -3.98 2.68
CA GLU A 63 3.19 -2.81 2.46
C GLU A 63 3.84 -1.54 3.03
N ALA A 64 4.33 -1.59 4.27
CA ALA A 64 5.05 -0.48 4.89
C ALA A 64 6.30 -0.09 4.08
N HIS A 65 7.06 -1.08 3.60
CA HIS A 65 8.20 -0.87 2.71
C HIS A 65 7.78 -0.18 1.40
N TYR A 66 6.68 -0.64 0.78
CA TYR A 66 6.20 -0.10 -0.48
C TYR A 66 5.77 1.37 -0.35
N TYR A 67 5.02 1.70 0.70
CA TYR A 67 4.66 3.07 0.99
C TYR A 67 5.88 3.95 1.24
N GLN A 68 6.85 3.44 2.00
CA GLN A 68 8.03 4.21 2.35
C GLN A 68 9.04 4.35 1.22
N SER A 69 9.12 3.41 0.26
CA SER A 69 10.22 3.37 -0.72
C SER A 69 9.79 3.70 -2.14
N HIS A 70 8.53 3.42 -2.49
CA HIS A 70 8.05 3.42 -3.88
C HIS A 70 6.92 4.41 -4.15
N THR A 71 6.13 4.77 -3.15
CA THR A 71 4.90 5.57 -3.38
C THR A 71 5.19 7.00 -3.83
N ASN A 72 6.10 7.70 -3.15
CA ASN A 72 6.37 9.12 -3.39
C ASN A 72 7.72 9.33 -4.10
N ARG A 73 8.00 8.49 -5.10
CA ARG A 73 9.28 8.49 -5.81
C ARG A 73 9.19 9.30 -7.11
N CYS A 74 10.07 10.28 -7.27
CA CYS A 74 10.19 11.05 -8.50
C CYS A 74 10.67 10.15 -9.65
N ARG A 75 9.96 10.18 -10.78
CA ARG A 75 10.27 9.33 -11.94
C ARG A 75 11.53 9.80 -12.68
N GLU A 76 11.84 11.09 -12.64
CA GLU A 76 12.96 11.69 -13.36
C GLU A 76 14.28 11.53 -12.60
N CYS A 77 14.34 11.99 -11.34
CA CYS A 77 15.57 11.96 -10.55
C CYS A 77 15.67 10.80 -9.56
N GLN A 78 14.63 9.95 -9.47
CA GLN A 78 14.61 8.77 -8.61
C GLN A 78 14.80 9.13 -7.12
N LYS A 79 14.44 10.34 -6.70
CA LYS A 79 14.43 10.72 -5.28
C LYS A 79 13.11 10.34 -4.64
N ASN A 80 13.17 9.86 -3.41
CA ASN A 80 11.99 9.53 -2.62
C ASN A 80 11.60 10.70 -1.70
N LEU A 81 10.31 11.02 -1.67
CA LEU A 81 9.75 12.13 -0.90
C LEU A 81 8.84 11.59 0.22
N PRO A 82 8.65 12.33 1.33
CA PRO A 82 7.85 11.84 2.46
C PRO A 82 6.35 11.71 2.17
N THR A 83 5.78 12.70 1.48
CA THR A 83 4.34 12.79 1.21
C THR A 83 4.11 13.16 -0.27
N PRO A 84 2.90 12.92 -0.81
CA PRO A 84 2.55 13.36 -2.17
C PRO A 84 2.71 14.87 -2.36
N HIS A 85 2.40 15.69 -1.34
CA HIS A 85 2.62 17.14 -1.41
C HIS A 85 4.10 17.49 -1.62
N PHE A 86 5.02 16.83 -0.91
CA PHE A 86 6.46 17.02 -1.14
C PHE A 86 6.90 16.58 -2.54
N LEU A 87 6.26 15.55 -3.11
CA LEU A 87 6.52 15.13 -4.48
C LEU A 87 6.06 16.19 -5.50
N GLU A 88 4.89 16.79 -5.32
CA GLU A 88 4.40 17.87 -6.18
C GLU A 88 5.29 19.12 -6.09
N LEU A 89 5.67 19.52 -4.87
CA LEU A 89 6.66 20.59 -4.66
C LEU A 89 7.99 20.26 -5.33
N HIS A 90 8.44 19.01 -5.27
CA HIS A 90 9.67 18.59 -5.91
C HIS A 90 9.60 18.71 -7.42
N LEU A 91 8.53 18.21 -8.03
CA LEU A 91 8.32 18.27 -9.49
C LEU A 91 8.24 19.71 -9.97
N SER A 92 7.42 20.55 -9.31
CA SER A 92 7.29 21.96 -9.68
C SER A 92 8.58 22.76 -9.49
N GLU A 93 9.36 22.51 -8.43
CA GLU A 93 10.56 23.30 -8.15
C GLU A 93 11.84 22.80 -8.86
N ASN A 94 11.93 21.51 -9.17
CA ASN A 94 13.17 20.91 -9.70
C ASN A 94 13.03 20.42 -11.15
N HIS A 95 11.82 20.12 -11.62
CA HIS A 95 11.58 19.48 -12.91
C HIS A 95 10.72 20.31 -13.87
N ASP A 96 9.92 21.27 -13.38
CA ASP A 96 9.10 22.11 -14.23
C ASP A 96 9.90 23.30 -14.84
N PRO A 97 10.20 23.27 -16.16
CA PRO A 97 10.96 24.34 -16.81
C PRO A 97 10.18 25.66 -16.87
N ILE A 98 8.85 25.63 -16.83
CA ILE A 98 8.01 26.83 -16.84
C ILE A 98 8.13 27.53 -15.49
N VAL A 99 8.13 26.78 -14.39
CA VAL A 99 8.36 27.32 -13.05
C VAL A 99 9.79 27.84 -12.91
N ALA A 100 10.78 27.15 -13.49
CA ALA A 100 12.15 27.65 -13.55
C ALA A 100 12.23 29.01 -14.28
N ALA A 101 11.60 29.12 -15.46
CA ALA A 101 11.55 30.38 -16.20
C ALA A 101 10.80 31.50 -15.46
N LYS A 102 9.70 31.17 -14.75
CA LYS A 102 8.99 32.12 -13.87
C LYS A 102 9.89 32.64 -12.76
N ARG A 103 10.68 31.75 -12.15
CA ARG A 103 11.63 32.11 -11.10
C ARG A 103 12.73 33.03 -11.62
N ASP A 104 13.23 32.81 -12.83
CA ASP A 104 14.23 33.68 -13.45
C ASP A 104 13.70 35.09 -13.73
N ARG A 105 12.38 35.23 -13.95
CA ARG A 105 11.69 36.52 -14.01
C ARG A 105 11.42 37.16 -12.65
N GLY A 106 11.76 36.48 -11.55
CA GLY A 106 11.52 36.96 -10.18
C GLY A 106 10.11 36.72 -9.64
N GLU A 107 9.32 35.86 -10.28
CA GLU A 107 8.01 35.45 -9.76
C GLU A 107 8.15 34.54 -8.53
N LYS A 108 7.10 34.49 -7.70
CA LYS A 108 7.06 33.64 -6.51
C LYS A 108 6.71 32.21 -6.92
N THR A 109 7.63 31.28 -6.70
CA THR A 109 7.46 29.87 -7.11
C THR A 109 7.56 28.87 -5.97
N PHE A 110 8.10 29.27 -4.80
CA PHE A 110 8.30 28.36 -3.67
C PHE A 110 7.05 28.26 -2.80
N ALA A 111 6.23 27.23 -2.99
CA ALA A 111 5.07 26.98 -2.16
C ALA A 111 5.45 26.43 -0.76
N CYS A 112 4.54 26.58 0.19
CA CYS A 112 4.71 26.14 1.58
C CYS A 112 4.64 24.61 1.70
N PHE A 113 5.30 24.05 2.72
CA PHE A 113 5.29 22.60 2.99
C PHE A 113 4.02 22.09 3.65
N VAL A 114 3.19 22.98 4.19
CA VAL A 114 1.97 22.60 4.90
C VAL A 114 0.80 22.61 3.93
N GLU A 115 0.14 21.47 3.79
CA GLU A 115 -1.10 21.32 3.03
C GLU A 115 -2.17 22.26 3.62
N GLY A 116 -2.79 23.10 2.78
CA GLY A 116 -3.71 24.16 3.19
C GLY A 116 -3.07 25.54 3.45
N CYS A 117 -1.74 25.66 3.34
CA CYS A 117 -1.09 26.97 3.36
C CYS A 117 -0.83 27.49 1.93
N GLU A 118 -1.59 28.49 1.51
CA GLU A 118 -1.51 29.08 0.15
C GLU A 118 -0.32 30.04 -0.05
N LYS A 119 0.59 30.13 0.93
CA LYS A 119 1.70 31.09 0.86
C LYS A 119 2.78 30.61 -0.11
N VAL A 120 3.00 31.40 -1.15
CA VAL A 120 4.11 31.22 -2.11
C VAL A 120 5.18 32.28 -1.89
N CYS A 121 6.43 31.84 -1.85
CA CYS A 121 7.61 32.65 -1.56
C CYS A 121 8.48 32.83 -2.82
N SER A 122 9.24 33.94 -2.88
CA SER A 122 10.18 34.20 -3.97
C SER A 122 11.48 33.40 -3.86
N GLU A 123 11.89 33.08 -2.62
CA GLU A 123 13.15 32.40 -2.33
C GLU A 123 12.95 31.32 -1.28
N TRP A 124 13.79 30.29 -1.34
CA TRP A 124 13.81 29.20 -0.36
C TRP A 124 14.09 29.71 1.07
N GLN A 125 14.89 30.77 1.24
CA GLN A 125 15.17 31.36 2.55
C GLN A 125 13.92 31.95 3.19
N LYS A 126 13.12 32.68 2.41
CA LYS A 126 11.82 33.24 2.86
C LYS A 126 10.82 32.14 3.20
N ARG A 127 10.80 31.05 2.42
CA ARG A 127 10.02 29.86 2.75
C ARG A 127 10.44 29.26 4.09
N ARG A 128 11.75 29.10 4.32
CA ARG A 128 12.28 28.61 5.59
C ARG A 128 11.83 29.48 6.77
N SER A 129 12.01 30.80 6.69
CA SER A 129 11.55 31.70 7.74
C SER A 129 10.05 31.60 7.95
N HIS A 130 9.25 31.54 6.87
CA HIS A 130 7.80 31.34 6.98
C HIS A 130 7.43 30.07 7.72
N LEU A 131 8.07 28.94 7.43
CA LEU A 131 7.82 27.66 8.10
C LEU A 131 8.19 27.70 9.58
N VAL A 132 9.30 28.36 9.94
CA VAL A 132 9.72 28.52 11.34
C VAL A 132 8.75 29.45 12.08
N ASP A 133 8.43 30.62 11.50
CA ASP A 133 7.70 31.68 12.19
C ASP A 133 6.18 31.44 12.25
N ARG A 134 5.59 30.84 11.20
CA ARG A 134 4.13 30.63 11.10
C ARG A 134 3.71 29.21 11.41
N HIS A 135 4.55 28.22 11.13
CA HIS A 135 4.24 26.81 11.35
C HIS A 135 5.07 26.19 12.49
N GLY A 136 5.99 26.95 13.12
CA GLY A 136 6.75 26.47 14.27
C GLY A 136 7.77 25.38 13.93
N PHE A 137 8.20 25.26 12.67
CA PHE A 137 9.15 24.23 12.28
C PHE A 137 10.48 24.42 13.04
N PRO A 138 11.09 23.33 13.53
CA PRO A 138 12.34 23.44 14.26
C PRO A 138 13.47 23.86 13.31
N ARG A 139 14.46 24.62 13.81
CA ARG A 139 15.50 25.23 12.96
C ARG A 139 16.46 24.19 12.37
N ASN A 140 16.52 22.99 12.96
CA ASN A 140 17.26 21.83 12.46
C ASN A 140 16.46 20.94 11.49
N TYR A 141 15.22 21.31 11.15
CA TYR A 141 14.50 20.62 10.08
C TYR A 141 15.26 20.71 8.75
N ASP A 142 15.23 19.64 7.95
CA ASP A 142 15.82 19.68 6.61
C ASP A 142 14.88 20.36 5.61
N PHE A 143 15.03 21.67 5.47
CA PHE A 143 14.28 22.46 4.48
C PHE A 143 14.67 22.15 3.03
N PHE A 144 15.74 21.39 2.78
CA PHE A 144 16.15 20.95 1.45
C PHE A 144 15.56 19.59 1.06
N ILE A 145 14.63 19.06 1.84
CA ILE A 145 14.00 17.79 1.57
C ILE A 145 13.30 17.72 0.21
N VAL A 146 12.70 18.83 -0.24
CA VAL A 146 12.12 18.94 -1.58
C VAL A 146 13.18 18.72 -2.66
N ASN A 147 14.43 19.10 -2.44
CA ASN A 147 15.49 18.95 -3.45
C ASN A 147 16.21 17.61 -3.33
N ASN A 148 16.46 17.15 -2.10
CA ASN A 148 17.35 16.03 -1.83
C ASN A 148 16.60 14.71 -1.56
N GLY A 149 15.32 14.75 -1.23
CA GLY A 149 14.56 13.58 -0.79
C GLY A 149 15.01 13.02 0.56
N ILE A 150 14.36 11.94 0.96
CA ILE A 150 14.59 11.21 2.22
C ILE A 150 15.40 9.93 2.05
N ASP A 151 15.92 9.65 0.85
CA ASP A 151 16.66 8.42 0.59
C ASP A 151 17.82 8.22 1.59
N GLY A 152 17.81 7.08 2.26
CA GLY A 152 18.81 6.71 3.26
C GLY A 152 18.72 7.44 4.61
N ARG A 153 17.70 8.27 4.84
CA ARG A 153 17.52 9.00 6.10
C ARG A 153 16.41 8.42 6.93
N ARG A 154 16.69 8.28 8.23
CA ARG A 154 15.71 7.82 9.24
C ARG A 154 14.95 8.97 9.91
N SER A 155 15.32 10.22 9.61
CA SER A 155 14.74 11.42 10.20
C SER A 155 14.73 12.59 9.21
N MET A 156 13.72 13.44 9.37
CA MET A 156 13.53 14.71 8.66
C MET A 156 14.40 15.84 9.24
N LEU A 157 15.05 15.59 10.37
CA LEU A 157 15.93 16.54 11.04
C LEU A 157 17.39 16.32 10.61
N ARG A 158 18.13 17.41 10.53
CA ARG A 158 19.55 17.39 10.16
C ARG A 158 20.37 16.77 11.31
N PRO A 159 21.13 15.70 11.07
CA PRO A 159 22.02 15.12 12.07
C PRO A 159 23.06 16.14 12.54
N GLY A 160 23.37 16.15 13.84
CA GLY A 160 24.41 17.03 14.41
C GLY A 160 24.00 18.51 14.51
N VAL A 161 22.72 18.84 14.37
CA VAL A 161 22.20 20.20 14.58
C VAL A 161 21.20 20.20 15.74
N ASP A 162 21.43 21.05 16.74
CA ASP A 162 20.50 21.21 17.86
C ASP A 162 19.17 21.87 17.42
N ALA A 163 18.14 21.85 18.27
CA ALA A 163 16.84 22.43 17.93
C ALA A 163 16.92 23.94 17.61
N GLN A 164 17.95 24.61 18.12
CA GLN A 164 18.25 26.03 17.93
C GLN A 164 18.97 26.31 16.60
N GLY A 165 19.48 25.29 15.91
CA GLY A 165 20.16 25.41 14.62
C GLY A 165 21.69 25.47 14.71
N HIS A 166 22.29 25.31 15.88
CA HIS A 166 23.73 25.24 16.07
C HIS A 166 24.26 23.85 15.72
N ARG A 167 25.40 23.84 15.03
CA ARG A 167 26.13 22.61 14.70
C ARG A 167 26.88 22.15 15.96
N LYS A 168 26.64 20.91 16.37
CA LYS A 168 27.37 20.24 17.45
C LYS A 168 28.71 19.71 16.94
#